data_AF-A0A815MAU6-F1
#
_entry.id   AF-A0A815MAU6-F1
#
_cell.length_a   1.000
_cell.length_b   1.000
_cell.length_c   1.000
_cell.angle_alpha   90.00
_cell.angle_beta   90.00
_cell.angle_gamma   90.00
#
_symmetry.space_group_name_H-M   'P 1'
#
loop_
_entity.id
_entity.type
_entity.pdbx_description
1 polymer ?
#
loop_
_entity_poly.entity_id
_entity_poly.type
_entity_poly.pdbx_seq_one_letter_code
_entity_poly.pdbx_strand_id
1 'polypeptide(L)'
;MILLVLVSDFFASKLPGLYGYEIVVICDDSGSMNTELSDVSGPYTKPPTRWDELKQTVSVVITLANIFDRNGVDIYFLNRKPVFNVRNSKDLISIFAIPPEEYHPTPIARVLRKVFQDKKKEIEEGTLLILLATDGEPTDDYGNVKIDQLRRILEKERKPPKQVPISIIACTDDKASMVYLNNWDKEIPNLDVVDD
;
A
#
# COMPACT_ATOMS: atom_id res chain seq x y z
N MET A 1 -2.62 12.31 24.17
CA MET A 1 -3.73 13.14 23.65
C MET A 1 -3.36 13.75 22.30
N ILE A 2 -2.85 12.94 21.37
CA ILE A 2 -2.63 13.26 19.94
C ILE A 2 -3.29 12.15 19.08
N LEU A 3 -3.95 11.19 19.74
CA LEU A 3 -4.39 9.88 19.25
C LEU A 3 -5.63 9.91 18.34
N LEU A 4 -6.20 11.09 18.07
CA LEU A 4 -7.57 11.25 17.55
C LEU A 4 -7.66 12.16 16.30
N VAL A 5 -6.54 12.65 15.78
CA VAL A 5 -6.55 13.63 14.67
C VAL A 5 -6.46 12.97 13.29
N LEU A 6 -6.06 11.69 13.20
CA LEU A 6 -5.88 10.99 11.92
C LEU A 6 -6.80 9.78 11.70
N VAL A 7 -7.66 9.46 12.67
CA VAL A 7 -8.59 8.34 12.56
C VAL A 7 -9.95 8.89 12.95
N SER A 8 -10.82 9.13 11.96
CA SER A 8 -12.18 9.57 12.26
C SER A 8 -12.85 8.56 13.21
N ASP A 9 -13.77 9.00 14.07
CA ASP A 9 -14.49 8.12 15.00
C ASP A 9 -15.16 6.92 14.28
N PHE A 10 -15.47 7.10 12.99
CA PHE A 10 -15.94 6.03 12.10
C PHE A 10 -14.87 4.94 11.88
N PHE A 11 -13.62 5.30 11.57
CA PHE A 11 -12.53 4.33 11.45
C PHE A 11 -12.21 3.66 12.79
N ALA A 12 -12.18 4.42 13.88
CA ALA A 12 -11.90 3.88 15.22
C ALA A 12 -12.90 2.79 15.64
N SER A 13 -14.19 2.96 15.28
CA SER A 13 -15.24 1.98 15.53
C SER A 13 -15.10 0.68 14.73
N LYS A 14 -14.33 0.69 13.63
CA LYS A 14 -14.07 -0.48 12.78
C LYS A 14 -12.76 -1.20 13.09
N LEU A 15 -11.86 -0.58 13.86
CA LEU A 15 -10.56 -1.16 14.24
C LEU A 15 -10.67 -2.54 14.94
N PRO A 16 -11.67 -2.83 15.81
CA PRO A 16 -11.82 -4.17 16.36
C PRO A 16 -12.07 -5.25 15.30
N GLY A 17 -12.61 -4.89 14.14
CA GLY A 17 -12.80 -5.79 13.00
C GLY A 17 -11.51 -6.20 12.30
N LEU A 18 -10.38 -5.56 12.61
CA LEU A 18 -9.06 -5.95 12.12
C LEU A 18 -8.43 -7.07 12.95
N TYR A 19 -9.02 -7.42 14.11
CA TYR A 19 -8.49 -8.50 14.94
C TYR A 19 -8.58 -9.84 14.21
N GLY A 20 -7.43 -10.51 14.06
CA GLY A 20 -7.33 -11.79 13.36
C GLY A 20 -7.15 -11.67 11.85
N TYR A 21 -7.02 -10.45 11.30
CA TYR A 21 -6.54 -10.27 9.94
C TYR A 21 -5.01 -10.38 9.88
N GLU A 22 -4.53 -11.06 8.85
CA GLU A 22 -3.18 -10.94 8.34
C GLU A 22 -3.08 -9.66 7.51
N ILE A 23 -2.16 -8.77 7.86
CA ILE A 23 -1.99 -7.48 7.18
C ILE A 23 -0.79 -7.55 6.24
N VAL A 24 -1.06 -7.33 4.95
CA VAL A 24 -0.04 -7.19 3.91
C VAL A 24 0.03 -5.74 3.45
N VAL A 25 1.25 -5.21 3.34
CA VAL A 25 1.52 -3.91 2.72
C VAL A 25 2.34 -4.12 1.46
N ILE A 26 1.82 -3.67 0.32
CA ILE A 26 2.55 -3.61 -0.95
C ILE A 26 3.07 -2.18 -1.10
N CYS A 27 4.39 -2.03 -1.11
CA CYS A 27 5.09 -0.77 -1.23
C CYS A 27 5.61 -0.59 -2.65
N ASP A 28 5.22 0.52 -3.27
CA ASP A 28 5.83 0.99 -4.50
C ASP A 28 7.26 1.45 -4.25
N ASP A 29 8.21 0.78 -4.91
CA ASP A 29 9.62 1.13 -4.96
C ASP A 29 10.10 1.32 -6.41
N SER A 30 9.22 1.85 -7.26
CA SER A 30 9.51 2.34 -8.60
C SER A 30 10.26 3.67 -8.58
N GLY A 31 10.84 4.04 -9.72
CA GLY A 31 11.65 5.25 -9.84
C GLY A 31 10.91 6.56 -9.51
N SER A 32 9.61 6.64 -9.81
CA SER A 32 8.77 7.81 -9.58
C SER A 32 8.65 8.19 -8.11
N MET A 33 8.79 7.21 -7.21
CA MET A 33 8.77 7.42 -5.76
C MET A 33 9.93 8.30 -5.26
N ASN A 34 10.98 8.53 -6.06
CA ASN A 34 12.04 9.50 -5.73
C ASN A 34 11.63 10.98 -5.97
N THR A 35 10.45 11.24 -6.54
CA THR A 35 9.97 12.59 -6.81
C THR A 35 9.73 13.36 -5.51
N GLU A 36 10.17 14.61 -5.48
CA GLU A 36 9.98 15.53 -4.35
C GLU A 36 8.53 16.05 -4.31
N LEU A 37 7.94 16.08 -3.12
CA LEU A 37 6.62 16.66 -2.88
C LEU A 37 6.71 18.18 -2.88
N SER A 38 5.88 18.82 -3.70
CA SER A 38 6.02 20.25 -4.01
C SER A 38 5.63 21.19 -2.85
N ASP A 39 4.84 20.72 -1.89
CA ASP A 39 4.18 21.56 -0.87
C ASP A 39 4.94 21.73 0.47
N VAL A 40 6.11 21.11 0.66
CA VAL A 40 6.76 21.02 1.99
C VAL A 40 8.11 21.76 2.09
N SER A 41 8.43 22.65 1.14
CA SER A 41 9.74 23.30 1.11
C SER A 41 9.80 24.58 1.96
N GLY A 42 10.54 24.53 3.07
CA GLY A 42 11.13 25.70 3.72
C GLY A 42 12.50 26.03 3.09
N PRO A 43 13.03 27.26 3.24
CA PRO A 43 14.28 27.70 2.58
C PRO A 43 15.55 26.91 2.97
N TYR A 44 15.48 26.00 3.94
CA TYR A 44 16.62 25.25 4.49
C TYR A 44 16.37 23.75 4.62
N THR A 45 15.26 23.22 4.10
CA THR A 45 14.91 21.80 4.22
C THR A 45 14.65 21.22 2.84
N LYS A 46 15.37 20.15 2.50
CA LYS A 46 15.06 19.37 1.31
C LYS A 46 13.61 18.87 1.42
N PRO A 47 12.76 19.07 0.40
CA PRO A 47 11.40 18.54 0.43
C PRO A 47 11.45 17.00 0.56
N PRO A 48 10.48 16.40 1.29
CA PRO A 48 10.34 14.96 1.34
C PRO A 48 10.00 14.42 -0.04
N THR A 49 10.47 13.22 -0.33
CA THR A 49 10.06 12.47 -1.51
C THR A 49 8.78 11.69 -1.25
N ARG A 50 8.11 11.23 -2.31
CA ARG A 50 6.98 10.29 -2.21
C ARG A 50 7.36 9.00 -1.46
N TRP A 51 8.62 8.57 -1.61
CA TRP A 51 9.19 7.48 -0.81
C TRP A 51 9.27 7.82 0.69
N ASP A 52 9.56 9.07 1.05
CA ASP A 52 9.57 9.52 2.44
C ASP A 52 8.16 9.50 3.05
N GLU A 53 7.15 9.89 2.30
CA GLU A 53 5.74 9.78 2.67
C GLU A 53 5.33 8.32 2.86
N LEU A 54 5.61 7.45 1.88
CA LEU A 54 5.33 6.01 1.99
C LEU A 54 5.96 5.42 3.26
N LYS A 55 7.22 5.74 3.57
CA LYS A 55 7.89 5.27 4.81
C LYS A 55 7.14 5.68 6.06
N GLN A 56 6.63 6.92 6.12
CA GLN A 56 5.85 7.41 7.25
C GLN A 56 4.53 6.65 7.37
N THR A 57 3.80 6.51 6.27
CA THR A 57 2.53 5.76 6.20
C THR A 57 2.72 4.31 6.67
N VAL A 58 3.72 3.61 6.15
CA VAL A 58 4.02 2.22 6.56
C VAL A 58 4.41 2.13 8.03
N SER A 59 5.14 3.11 8.57
CA SER A 59 5.46 3.17 10.00
C SER A 59 4.21 3.33 10.87
N VAL A 60 3.23 4.13 10.44
CA VAL A 60 1.94 4.25 11.13
C VAL A 60 1.18 2.92 11.05
N VAL A 61 1.07 2.33 9.86
CA VAL A 61 0.41 1.03 9.65
C VAL A 61 0.98 -0.04 10.57
N ILE A 62 2.31 -0.21 10.63
CA ILE A 62 2.93 -1.23 11.48
C ILE A 62 2.67 -0.96 12.96
N THR A 63 2.73 0.30 13.38
CA THR A 63 2.44 0.68 14.77
C THR A 63 1.00 0.29 15.16
N LEU A 64 0.04 0.52 14.26
CA LEU A 64 -1.36 0.16 14.47
C LEU A 64 -1.58 -1.35 14.36
N ALA A 65 -1.01 -2.00 13.35
CA ALA A 65 -1.14 -3.42 13.09
C ALA A 65 -0.68 -4.25 14.28
N ASN A 66 0.43 -3.90 14.92
CA ASN A 66 0.93 -4.62 16.11
C ASN A 66 -0.05 -4.65 17.30
N ILE A 67 -1.06 -3.78 17.33
CA ILE A 67 -2.10 -3.79 18.35
C ILE A 67 -3.08 -4.96 18.11
N PHE A 68 -3.29 -5.34 16.85
CA PHE A 68 -4.34 -6.27 16.41
C PHE A 68 -3.80 -7.59 15.84
N ASP A 69 -2.63 -7.55 15.22
CA ASP A 69 -1.91 -8.66 14.61
C ASP A 69 -0.69 -9.03 15.47
N ARG A 70 -0.69 -10.25 16.00
CA ARG A 70 0.39 -10.76 16.85
C ARG A 70 1.57 -11.31 16.06
N ASN A 71 1.36 -11.63 14.78
CA ASN A 71 2.40 -12.19 13.92
C ASN A 71 3.24 -11.09 13.26
N GLY A 72 2.65 -9.92 13.03
CA GLY A 72 3.30 -8.75 12.45
C GLY A 72 2.94 -8.60 10.97
N VAL A 73 3.39 -7.50 10.36
CA VAL A 73 3.00 -7.13 9.01
C VAL A 73 3.94 -7.72 7.97
N ASP A 74 3.37 -8.22 6.88
CA ASP A 74 4.12 -8.67 5.72
C ASP A 74 4.26 -7.53 4.68
N ILE A 75 5.50 -7.17 4.36
CA ILE A 75 5.82 -6.10 3.41
C ILE A 75 6.27 -6.71 2.09
N TYR A 76 5.53 -6.44 1.03
CA TYR A 76 5.91 -6.73 -0.35
C TYR A 76 6.39 -5.44 -1.00
N PHE A 77 7.40 -5.54 -1.85
CA PHE A 77 7.82 -4.44 -2.71
C PHE A 77 7.52 -4.79 -4.16
N LEU A 78 7.36 -3.78 -5.01
CA LEU A 78 7.13 -4.01 -6.44
C LEU A 78 8.35 -4.63 -7.12
N ASN A 79 9.56 -4.19 -6.74
CA ASN A 79 10.80 -4.47 -7.45
C ASN A 79 11.87 -5.20 -6.61
N ARG A 80 11.57 -5.57 -5.36
CA ARG A 80 12.46 -6.38 -4.50
C ARG A 80 11.73 -7.46 -3.71
N LYS A 81 12.50 -8.28 -2.99
CA LYS A 81 11.95 -9.41 -2.21
C LYS A 81 11.10 -8.91 -1.03
N PRO A 82 10.03 -9.64 -0.67
CA PRO A 82 9.23 -9.31 0.49
C PRO A 82 9.99 -9.53 1.81
N VAL A 83 9.55 -8.83 2.85
CA VAL A 83 10.00 -8.95 4.23
C VAL A 83 8.80 -9.31 5.09
N PHE A 84 8.90 -10.37 5.88
CA PHE A 84 7.76 -10.95 6.60
C PHE A 84 7.80 -10.69 8.09
N ASN A 85 6.63 -10.70 8.74
CA ASN A 85 6.46 -10.59 10.20
C ASN A 85 7.15 -9.35 10.81
N VAL A 86 7.03 -8.20 10.14
CA VAL A 86 7.64 -6.94 10.61
C VAL A 86 6.83 -6.40 11.78
N ARG A 87 7.48 -6.24 12.94
CA ARG A 87 6.82 -5.85 14.20
C ARG A 87 7.32 -4.56 14.80
N ASN A 88 8.44 -4.01 14.34
CA ASN A 88 9.01 -2.83 14.97
C ASN A 88 9.38 -1.78 13.93
N SER A 89 9.09 -0.52 14.25
CA SER A 89 9.54 0.63 13.47
C SER A 89 11.06 0.70 13.34
N LYS A 90 11.83 0.11 14.27
CA LYS A 90 13.29 -0.04 14.14
C LYS A 90 13.69 -0.89 12.94
N ASP A 91 12.92 -1.93 12.62
CA ASP A 91 13.21 -2.79 11.47
C ASP A 91 13.01 -2.02 10.16
N LEU A 92 12.05 -1.09 10.13
CA LEU A 92 11.75 -0.27 8.96
C LEU A 92 12.93 0.60 8.52
N ILE A 93 13.73 1.10 9.46
CA ILE A 93 14.93 1.89 9.11
C ILE A 93 15.84 1.08 8.19
N SER A 94 16.05 -0.20 8.49
CA SER A 94 16.89 -1.08 7.66
C SER A 94 16.20 -1.53 6.37
N ILE A 95 14.89 -1.82 6.43
CA ILE A 95 14.09 -2.28 5.29
C ILE A 95 14.03 -1.18 4.21
N PHE A 96 13.87 0.07 4.63
CA PHE A 96 13.72 1.23 3.76
C PHE A 96 15.03 2.01 3.55
N ALA A 97 16.17 1.49 4.03
CA ALA A 97 17.48 2.12 3.86
C ALA A 97 17.92 2.20 2.38
N ILE A 98 17.44 1.26 1.56
CA ILE A 98 17.71 1.23 0.13
C ILE A 98 16.58 2.00 -0.57
N PRO A 99 16.85 3.16 -1.19
CA PRO A 99 15.83 3.91 -1.93
C PRO A 99 15.37 3.17 -3.19
N PRO A 100 14.29 3.64 -3.85
CA PRO A 100 13.87 3.15 -5.16
C PRO A 100 14.94 3.42 -6.23
N GLU A 101 15.09 2.51 -7.19
CA GLU A 101 15.99 2.72 -8.34
C GLU A 101 15.27 3.53 -9.43
N GLU A 102 15.98 4.47 -10.06
CA GLU A 102 15.41 5.50 -10.96
C GLU A 102 14.58 4.94 -12.13
N TYR A 103 14.91 3.75 -12.64
CA TYR A 103 14.26 3.16 -13.82
C TYR A 103 13.40 1.94 -13.49
N HIS A 104 13.11 1.70 -12.21
CA HIS A 104 12.24 0.59 -11.83
C HIS A 104 10.77 0.86 -12.22
N PRO A 105 10.07 -0.13 -12.81
CA PRO A 105 8.67 -0.03 -13.18
C PRO A 105 7.73 -0.12 -11.97
N THR A 106 6.42 -0.04 -12.22
CA THR A 106 5.34 -0.15 -11.23
C THR A 106 4.49 -1.43 -11.44
N PRO A 107 5.06 -2.65 -11.34
CA PRO A 107 4.43 -3.93 -11.68
C PRO A 107 3.43 -4.45 -10.64
N ILE A 108 2.45 -3.62 -10.26
CA ILE A 108 1.42 -3.91 -9.24
C ILE A 108 0.69 -5.23 -9.54
N ALA A 109 0.33 -5.45 -10.81
CA ALA A 109 -0.38 -6.65 -11.25
C ALA A 109 0.39 -7.96 -10.95
N ARG A 110 1.71 -7.95 -11.09
CA ARG A 110 2.56 -9.11 -10.80
C ARG A 110 2.60 -9.37 -9.30
N VAL A 111 2.80 -8.31 -8.51
CA VAL A 111 2.94 -8.45 -7.05
C VAL A 111 1.63 -8.81 -6.37
N LEU A 112 0.49 -8.24 -6.80
CA LEU A 112 -0.83 -8.66 -6.29
C LEU A 112 -1.09 -10.15 -6.51
N ARG A 113 -0.79 -10.67 -7.71
CA ARG A 113 -0.93 -12.12 -7.98
C ARG A 113 -0.01 -12.95 -7.09
N LYS A 114 1.22 -12.48 -6.86
CA LYS A 114 2.14 -13.15 -5.94
C LYS A 114 1.58 -13.18 -4.52
N VAL A 115 1.07 -12.06 -4.01
CA VAL A 115 0.41 -11.99 -2.69
C VAL A 115 -0.77 -12.96 -2.63
N PHE A 116 -1.62 -13.02 -3.66
CA PHE A 116 -2.74 -13.96 -3.70
C PHE A 116 -2.29 -15.44 -3.68
N GLN A 117 -1.14 -15.74 -4.27
CA GLN A 117 -0.57 -17.09 -4.22
C GLN A 117 0.03 -17.40 -2.85
N ASP A 118 0.82 -16.49 -2.30
CA ASP A 118 1.52 -16.66 -1.02
C ASP A 118 0.53 -16.70 0.16
N LYS A 119 -0.58 -15.95 0.07
CA LYS A 119 -1.61 -15.79 1.12
C LYS A 119 -2.92 -16.53 0.83
N LYS A 120 -2.84 -17.61 0.05
CA LYS A 120 -4.03 -18.37 -0.38
C LYS A 120 -4.88 -18.84 0.81
N LYS A 121 -4.24 -19.23 1.92
CA LYS A 121 -4.93 -19.71 3.12
C LYS A 121 -5.77 -18.59 3.76
N GLU A 122 -5.18 -17.42 3.95
CA GLU A 122 -5.82 -16.25 4.55
C GLU A 122 -6.96 -15.74 3.66
N ILE A 123 -6.82 -15.88 2.34
CA ILE A 123 -7.92 -15.61 1.38
C ILE A 123 -9.08 -16.58 1.58
N GLU A 124 -8.81 -17.89 1.68
CA GLU A 124 -9.85 -18.91 1.90
C GLU A 124 -10.56 -18.73 3.26
N GLU A 125 -9.81 -18.30 4.28
CA GLU A 125 -10.31 -18.01 5.63
C GLU A 125 -11.01 -16.64 5.74
N GLY A 126 -10.80 -15.75 4.77
CA GLY A 126 -11.36 -14.38 4.77
C GLY A 126 -10.70 -13.46 5.80
N THR A 127 -9.42 -13.67 6.06
CA THR A 127 -8.61 -12.98 7.07
C THR A 127 -7.47 -12.17 6.46
N LEU A 128 -7.45 -11.91 5.15
CA LEU A 128 -6.40 -11.12 4.50
C LEU A 128 -6.84 -9.67 4.28
N LEU A 129 -6.03 -8.71 4.73
CA LEU A 129 -6.15 -7.29 4.39
C LEU A 129 -4.91 -6.84 3.61
N ILE A 130 -5.10 -6.15 2.49
CA ILE A 130 -4.00 -5.63 1.67
C ILE A 130 -4.05 -4.10 1.64
N LEU A 131 -2.94 -3.46 1.96
CA LEU A 131 -2.71 -2.04 1.72
C LEU A 131 -1.73 -1.91 0.56
N LEU A 132 -2.07 -1.16 -0.48
CA LEU A 132 -1.23 -0.92 -1.65
C LEU A 132 -0.88 0.57 -1.71
N ALA A 133 0.36 0.93 -1.39
CA ALA A 133 0.85 2.29 -1.46
C ALA A 133 1.62 2.52 -2.77
N THR A 134 1.21 3.50 -3.58
CA THR A 134 1.76 3.79 -4.92
C THR A 134 1.57 5.26 -5.30
N ASP A 135 2.40 5.78 -6.21
CA ASP A 135 2.35 7.17 -6.65
C ASP A 135 1.89 7.38 -8.10
N GLY A 136 1.55 6.31 -8.81
CA GLY A 136 1.15 6.43 -10.21
C GLY A 136 0.60 5.18 -10.86
N GLU A 137 0.62 5.19 -12.18
CA GLU A 137 -0.05 4.18 -12.99
C GLU A 137 0.65 2.81 -12.91
N PRO A 138 -0.11 1.70 -12.82
CA PRO A 138 0.48 0.36 -12.88
C PRO A 138 1.12 0.13 -14.25
N THR A 139 2.29 -0.50 -14.27
CA THR A 139 2.96 -0.93 -15.50
C THR A 139 3.16 -2.45 -15.54
N ASP A 140 3.64 -2.98 -16.66
CA ASP A 140 4.34 -4.27 -16.69
C ASP A 140 5.82 -4.11 -16.30
N ASP A 141 6.56 -5.23 -16.30
CA ASP A 141 8.00 -5.25 -15.97
C ASP A 141 8.88 -4.50 -17.00
N TYR A 142 8.30 -4.05 -18.12
CA TYR A 142 8.97 -3.24 -19.14
C TYR A 142 8.54 -1.77 -19.11
N GLY A 143 7.74 -1.36 -18.13
CA GLY A 143 7.28 0.02 -17.98
C GLY A 143 6.09 0.41 -18.87
N ASN A 144 5.43 -0.53 -19.55
CA ASN A 144 4.22 -0.20 -20.30
C ASN A 144 3.02 -0.11 -19.35
N VAL A 145 2.20 0.94 -19.46
CA VAL A 145 1.00 1.12 -18.62
C VAL A 145 -0.01 -0.03 -18.79
N LYS A 146 -0.54 -0.55 -17.66
CA LYS A 146 -1.43 -1.73 -17.56
C LYS A 146 -2.61 -1.51 -16.60
N ILE A 147 -3.28 -0.36 -16.67
CA ILE A 147 -4.47 -0.05 -15.86
C ILE A 147 -5.56 -1.13 -15.99
N ASP A 148 -5.90 -1.53 -17.22
CA ASP A 148 -6.94 -2.56 -17.46
C ASP A 148 -6.58 -3.92 -16.85
N GLN A 149 -5.28 -4.24 -16.80
CA GLN A 149 -4.81 -5.49 -16.19
C GLN A 149 -5.00 -5.44 -14.68
N LEU A 150 -4.66 -4.31 -14.04
CA LEU A 150 -4.88 -4.11 -12.61
C LEU A 150 -6.37 -4.20 -12.28
N ARG A 151 -7.22 -3.48 -13.02
CA ARG A 151 -8.68 -3.53 -12.84
C ARG A 151 -9.20 -4.96 -12.94
N ARG A 152 -8.78 -5.72 -13.96
CA ARG A 152 -9.16 -7.12 -14.14
C ARG A 152 -8.77 -7.99 -12.95
N ILE A 153 -7.60 -7.79 -12.35
CA ILE A 153 -7.15 -8.54 -11.17
C ILE A 153 -8.07 -8.26 -9.98
N LEU A 154 -8.35 -6.98 -9.72
CA LEU A 154 -9.20 -6.53 -8.60
C LEU A 154 -10.64 -7.04 -8.72
N GLU A 155 -11.18 -7.10 -9.94
CA GLU A 155 -12.54 -7.59 -10.22
C GLU A 155 -12.64 -9.12 -10.29
N LYS A 156 -11.66 -9.81 -10.89
CA LYS A 156 -11.83 -11.21 -11.34
C LYS A 156 -10.88 -12.21 -10.69
N GLU A 157 -9.73 -11.78 -10.21
CA GLU A 157 -8.70 -12.68 -9.66
C GLU A 157 -8.70 -12.68 -8.12
N ARG A 158 -9.25 -11.64 -7.51
CA ARG A 158 -9.56 -11.58 -6.07
C ARG A 158 -10.75 -12.48 -5.73
N LYS A 159 -10.58 -13.80 -5.84
CA LYS A 159 -11.65 -14.78 -5.60
C LYS A 159 -11.40 -15.56 -4.31
N PRO A 160 -12.45 -15.76 -3.48
CA PRO A 160 -13.82 -15.27 -3.66
C PRO A 160 -13.93 -13.73 -3.47
N PRO A 161 -14.69 -12.99 -4.32
CA PRO A 161 -14.72 -11.52 -4.36
C PRO A 161 -15.36 -10.82 -3.15
N LYS A 162 -15.53 -11.54 -2.04
CA LYS A 162 -16.03 -11.02 -0.76
C LYS A 162 -15.00 -10.98 0.36
N GLN A 163 -13.78 -11.50 0.16
CA GLN A 163 -12.92 -11.88 1.30
C GLN A 163 -11.59 -11.12 1.43
N VAL A 164 -11.16 -10.33 0.45
CA VAL A 164 -9.91 -9.55 0.58
C VAL A 164 -10.20 -8.06 0.43
N PRO A 165 -10.37 -7.34 1.53
CA PRO A 165 -10.32 -5.89 1.51
C PRO A 165 -8.96 -5.41 0.98
N ILE A 166 -9.00 -4.48 0.04
CA ILE A 166 -7.80 -3.80 -0.48
C ILE A 166 -8.00 -2.30 -0.33
N SER A 167 -7.05 -1.61 0.28
CA SER A 167 -7.00 -0.14 0.29
C SER A 167 -5.80 0.32 -0.53
N ILE A 168 -6.04 1.16 -1.53
CA ILE A 168 -5.00 1.81 -2.31
C ILE A 168 -4.72 3.15 -1.66
N ILE A 169 -3.46 3.42 -1.34
CA ILE A 169 -2.99 4.65 -0.71
C ILE A 169 -2.17 5.41 -1.76
N ALA A 170 -2.66 6.57 -2.17
CA ALA A 170 -1.96 7.43 -3.11
C ALA A 170 -0.84 8.19 -2.38
N CYS A 171 0.42 8.00 -2.79
CA CYS A 171 1.59 8.71 -2.27
C CYS A 171 2.07 9.74 -3.28
N THR A 172 1.19 10.69 -3.65
CA THR A 172 1.49 11.67 -4.70
C THR A 172 0.64 12.92 -4.57
N ASP A 173 1.24 14.08 -4.84
CA ASP A 173 0.56 15.35 -5.06
C ASP A 173 0.03 15.50 -6.50
N ASP A 174 0.48 14.65 -7.42
CA ASP A 174 0.00 14.61 -8.79
C ASP A 174 -1.27 13.79 -8.93
N LYS A 175 -2.40 14.48 -8.80
CA LYS A 175 -3.73 13.90 -8.98
C LYS A 175 -3.93 13.27 -10.36
N ALA A 176 -3.23 13.74 -11.41
CA ALA A 176 -3.41 13.24 -12.77
C ALA A 176 -3.00 11.77 -12.88
N SER A 177 -1.89 11.40 -12.23
CA SER A 177 -1.36 10.03 -12.20
C SER A 177 -2.30 9.02 -11.51
N MET A 178 -3.27 9.50 -10.72
CA MET A 178 -4.22 8.67 -9.97
C MET A 178 -5.65 8.74 -10.53
N VAL A 179 -5.91 9.53 -11.58
CA VAL A 179 -7.26 9.71 -12.15
C VAL A 179 -7.93 8.39 -12.53
N TYR A 180 -7.15 7.38 -12.89
CA TYR A 180 -7.68 6.07 -13.27
C TYR A 180 -8.38 5.34 -12.12
N LEU A 181 -8.07 5.66 -10.86
CA LEU A 181 -8.73 5.10 -9.67
C LEU A 181 -10.08 5.75 -9.36
N ASN A 182 -10.43 6.85 -10.02
CA ASN A 182 -11.68 7.55 -9.76
C ASN A 182 -12.88 6.62 -9.89
N ASN A 183 -13.68 6.55 -8.82
CA ASN A 183 -14.87 5.71 -8.68
C ASN A 183 -14.61 4.19 -8.59
N TRP A 184 -13.37 3.72 -8.58
CA TRP A 184 -13.10 2.29 -8.40
C TRP A 184 -13.57 1.79 -7.03
N ASP A 185 -13.47 2.62 -5.99
CA ASP A 185 -14.02 2.38 -4.64
C ASP A 185 -15.56 2.15 -4.65
N LYS A 186 -16.26 2.81 -5.56
CA LYS A 186 -17.73 2.68 -5.74
C LYS A 186 -18.11 1.49 -6.62
N GLU A 187 -17.25 1.14 -7.58
CA GLU A 187 -17.52 0.11 -8.59
C GLU A 187 -17.04 -1.28 -8.17
N ILE A 188 -15.94 -1.35 -7.43
CA ILE A 188 -15.25 -2.59 -7.07
C ILE A 188 -15.49 -2.86 -5.57
N PRO A 189 -16.24 -3.91 -5.19
CA PRO A 189 -16.55 -4.20 -3.78
C PRO A 189 -15.30 -4.37 -2.92
N ASN A 190 -15.31 -3.93 -1.66
CA ASN A 190 -14.17 -4.08 -0.74
C ASN A 190 -12.84 -3.50 -1.29
N LEU A 191 -12.93 -2.53 -2.18
CA LEU A 191 -11.81 -1.70 -2.59
C LEU A 191 -12.03 -0.31 -1.98
N ASP A 192 -10.99 0.25 -1.39
CA ASP A 192 -10.97 1.62 -0.91
C ASP A 192 -9.82 2.37 -1.58
N VAL A 193 -10.00 3.65 -1.84
CA VAL A 193 -8.96 4.53 -2.40
C VAL A 193 -8.82 5.70 -1.43
N VAL A 194 -7.64 5.81 -0.83
CA VAL A 194 -7.29 6.82 0.15
C VAL A 194 -6.32 7.78 -0.53
N ASP A 195 -6.79 9.01 -0.74
CA ASP A 195 -5.95 10.15 -1.10
C ASP A 195 -5.59 10.87 0.22
N ASP A 196 -4.29 11.09 0.46
CA ASP A 196 -3.79 11.94 1.56
C ASP A 196 -4.03 13.44 1.27
#